data_AF-A0A955J1U8-F1
#
_entry.id   AF-A0A955J1U8-F1
#
_cell.length_a   1.000
_cell.length_b   1.000
_cell.length_c   1.000
_cell.angle_alpha   90.00
_cell.angle_beta   90.00
_cell.angle_gamma   90.00
#
_symmetry.space_group_name_H-M   'P 1'
#
loop_
_entity.id
_entity.type
_entity.pdbx_description
1 polymer ?
#
loop_
_entity_poly.entity_id
_entity_poly.type
_entity_poly.pdbx_seq_one_letter_code
_entity_poly.pdbx_strand_id
1 'polypeptide(L)'
;MLILSTFIYLGPTVGTLLGLVSKNRNATGLVDSIAPAAPIFTSVPEATQEEKIVITGLSEPGADVELFVNGPSVGVAIVDSVGIFTFTDIKLIKGNNTIFAKATDSDNNVSDKSETLSIAYDKDAPKIDIISPKSGDTIRNLNQRIIVKGKVNEKSVVRINERTAIVKPDLTFELSLGVEEGNQQIKIIATDPAGNQKEETFSITYVKSS
;
A
#
# COMPACT_ATOMS: atom_id res chain seq x y z
N MET A 1 42.32 42.71 -23.54
CA MET A 1 41.00 42.25 -24.02
C MET A 1 40.49 41.25 -22.99
N LEU A 2 39.70 41.73 -22.02
CA LEU A 2 39.11 40.92 -20.96
C LEU A 2 37.63 40.77 -21.34
N ILE A 3 37.17 39.55 -21.62
CA ILE A 3 35.73 39.30 -21.82
C ILE A 3 35.25 38.55 -20.60
N LEU A 4 34.46 39.27 -19.80
CA LEU A 4 33.72 38.76 -18.66
C LEU A 4 32.39 38.18 -19.18
N SER A 5 32.13 36.94 -18.78
CA SER A 5 30.96 36.13 -19.10
C SER A 5 29.67 36.62 -18.43
N THR A 6 28.56 36.59 -19.16
CA THR A 6 27.20 36.51 -18.59
C THR A 6 26.39 35.42 -19.30
N PHE A 7 25.83 34.51 -18.50
CA PHE A 7 24.92 33.44 -18.88
C PHE A 7 23.53 34.01 -19.19
N ILE A 8 22.86 33.50 -20.24
CA ILE A 8 21.42 33.69 -20.46
C ILE A 8 20.74 32.32 -20.55
N TYR A 9 19.66 32.25 -19.79
CA TYR A 9 18.79 31.14 -19.41
C TYR A 9 17.99 30.56 -20.60
N LEU A 10 17.97 29.22 -20.76
CA LEU A 10 17.09 28.51 -21.69
C LEU A 10 15.78 28.11 -20.97
N GLY A 11 14.63 28.61 -21.44
CA GLY A 11 13.31 28.03 -21.17
C GLY A 11 12.82 27.23 -22.40
N PRO A 12 11.96 26.21 -22.23
CA PRO A 12 11.51 25.35 -23.32
C PRO A 12 10.53 26.06 -24.27
N THR A 13 10.68 25.75 -25.55
CA THR A 13 9.99 26.35 -26.70
C THR A 13 8.50 26.00 -26.77
N VAL A 14 7.66 27.03 -26.95
CA VAL A 14 6.25 26.92 -27.38
C VAL A 14 6.23 26.62 -28.88
N GLY A 15 5.63 25.50 -29.28
CA GLY A 15 5.40 25.18 -30.69
C GLY A 15 4.14 25.89 -31.22
N THR A 16 4.32 26.95 -32.01
CA THR A 16 3.26 27.51 -32.85
C THR A 16 3.30 26.86 -34.23
N LEU A 17 2.17 26.32 -34.70
CA LEU A 17 2.00 25.96 -36.11
C LEU A 17 0.59 26.34 -36.59
N LEU A 18 0.49 27.51 -37.24
CA LEU A 18 -0.60 27.84 -38.15
C LEU A 18 -0.02 27.88 -39.56
N GLY A 19 -0.46 26.97 -40.42
CA GLY A 19 -0.13 26.88 -41.85
C GLY A 19 -1.40 26.80 -42.69
N LEU A 20 -1.39 27.53 -43.81
CA LEU A 20 -2.52 27.99 -44.60
C LEU A 20 -3.32 26.91 -45.37
N VAL A 21 -4.53 27.32 -45.77
CA VAL A 21 -5.59 26.62 -46.52
C VAL A 21 -5.13 25.88 -47.78
N SER A 22 -5.54 24.61 -47.94
CA SER A 22 -5.62 23.90 -49.22
C SER A 22 -7.03 23.34 -49.45
N LYS A 23 -7.66 23.74 -50.57
CA LYS A 23 -8.91 23.17 -51.11
C LYS A 23 -8.57 21.78 -51.67
N ASN A 24 -8.83 20.73 -50.89
CA ASN A 24 -9.10 19.36 -51.35
C ASN A 24 -9.59 18.51 -50.15
N ARG A 25 -10.82 18.75 -49.68
CA ARG A 25 -11.43 17.91 -48.64
C ARG A 25 -12.15 16.72 -49.27
N ASN A 26 -11.36 15.82 -49.84
CA ASN A 26 -11.67 14.39 -49.90
C ASN A 26 -10.58 13.63 -49.11
N ALA A 27 -10.13 14.20 -47.99
CA ALA A 27 -9.34 13.46 -47.02
C ALA A 27 -10.32 12.58 -46.22
N THR A 28 -10.39 11.31 -46.61
CA THR A 28 -10.89 10.23 -45.75
C THR A 28 -10.30 10.39 -44.35
N GLY A 29 -11.14 10.23 -43.32
CA GLY A 29 -10.82 10.54 -41.92
C GLY A 29 -9.43 10.10 -41.50
N LEU A 30 -8.71 10.99 -40.80
CA LEU A 30 -7.49 10.62 -40.12
C LEU A 30 -7.88 9.61 -39.05
N VAL A 31 -7.44 8.36 -39.21
CA VAL A 31 -7.51 7.35 -38.15
C VAL A 31 -6.46 7.74 -37.12
N ASP A 32 -6.84 7.84 -35.85
CA ASP A 32 -5.87 8.07 -34.79
C ASP A 32 -4.96 6.84 -34.69
N SER A 33 -3.66 7.07 -34.58
CA SER A 33 -2.64 6.01 -34.46
C SER A 33 -1.79 6.16 -33.19
N ILE A 34 -2.12 7.13 -32.35
CA ILE A 34 -1.39 7.41 -31.13
C ILE A 34 -2.06 6.61 -30.01
N ALA A 35 -1.32 5.66 -29.44
CA ALA A 35 -1.80 4.94 -28.27
C ALA A 35 -1.96 5.86 -27.05
N PRO A 36 -2.97 5.59 -26.19
CA PRO A 36 -3.09 6.28 -24.92
C PRO A 36 -1.91 5.95 -23.99
N ALA A 37 -1.69 6.80 -22.98
CA ALA A 37 -0.70 6.51 -21.94
C ALA A 37 -1.07 5.25 -21.14
N ALA A 38 -0.06 4.58 -20.56
CA ALA A 38 -0.31 3.43 -19.71
C ALA A 38 -1.20 3.81 -18.49
N PRO A 39 -2.16 2.96 -18.09
CA PRO A 39 -2.99 3.20 -16.92
C PRO A 39 -2.17 3.35 -15.64
N ILE A 40 -2.62 4.20 -14.71
CA ILE A 40 -1.99 4.42 -13.41
C ILE A 40 -2.98 4.04 -12.30
N PHE A 41 -2.62 3.11 -11.42
CA PHE A 41 -3.45 2.79 -10.26
C PHE A 41 -3.33 3.87 -9.18
N THR A 42 -4.46 4.27 -8.58
CA THR A 42 -4.52 5.27 -7.50
C THR A 42 -4.91 4.69 -6.16
N SER A 43 -5.57 3.53 -6.13
CA SER A 43 -5.96 2.84 -4.91
C SER A 43 -5.76 1.34 -5.05
N VAL A 44 -4.64 0.86 -4.53
CA VAL A 44 -4.28 -0.56 -4.44
C VAL A 44 -3.56 -0.78 -3.11
N PRO A 45 -4.11 -1.58 -2.18
CA PRO A 45 -3.45 -1.87 -0.92
C PRO A 45 -2.25 -2.80 -1.14
N GLU A 46 -1.18 -2.64 -0.35
CA GLU A 46 -0.07 -3.61 -0.35
C GLU A 46 -0.50 -4.96 0.24
N ALA A 47 -1.42 -4.93 1.22
CA ALA A 47 -1.99 -6.12 1.85
C ALA A 47 -3.43 -5.84 2.31
N THR A 48 -4.25 -6.90 2.41
CA THR A 48 -5.66 -6.78 2.81
C THR A 48 -6.19 -8.10 3.38
N GLN A 49 -7.15 -7.99 4.30
CA GLN A 49 -7.98 -9.11 4.76
C GLN A 49 -9.26 -9.32 3.94
N GLU A 50 -9.54 -8.43 2.99
CA GLU A 50 -10.69 -8.52 2.12
C GLU A 50 -10.39 -9.42 0.90
N GLU A 51 -11.23 -10.43 0.67
CA GLU A 51 -11.08 -11.33 -0.48
C GLU A 51 -11.43 -10.64 -1.81
N LYS A 52 -12.26 -9.60 -1.74
CA LYS A 52 -12.71 -8.83 -2.88
C LYS A 52 -12.40 -7.37 -2.63
N ILE A 53 -11.76 -6.74 -3.60
CA ILE A 53 -11.35 -5.33 -3.50
C ILE A 53 -11.93 -4.49 -4.63
N VAL A 54 -11.92 -3.18 -4.40
CA VAL A 54 -12.14 -2.17 -5.44
C VAL A 54 -10.78 -1.66 -5.88
N ILE A 55 -10.55 -1.59 -7.19
CA ILE A 55 -9.34 -1.04 -7.78
C ILE A 55 -9.75 0.18 -8.59
N THR A 56 -9.11 1.32 -8.32
CA THR A 56 -9.30 2.55 -9.07
C THR A 56 -7.99 3.02 -9.69
N GLY A 57 -8.10 3.75 -10.79
CA GLY A 57 -6.95 4.38 -11.41
C GLY A 57 -7.32 5.47 -12.39
N LEU A 58 -6.31 5.95 -13.10
CA LEU A 58 -6.39 7.00 -14.09
C LEU A 58 -5.94 6.50 -15.46
N SER A 59 -6.64 6.92 -16.50
CA SER A 59 -6.30 6.67 -17.90
C SER A 59 -6.94 7.76 -18.78
N GLU A 60 -6.74 7.68 -20.09
CA GLU A 60 -7.40 8.59 -21.04
C GLU A 60 -8.93 8.48 -20.96
N PRO A 61 -9.67 9.60 -20.83
CA PRO A 61 -11.14 9.59 -20.79
C PRO A 61 -11.77 8.91 -21.99
N GLY A 62 -12.72 8.01 -21.75
CA GLY A 62 -13.41 7.26 -22.81
C GLY A 62 -12.65 6.04 -23.35
N ALA A 63 -11.40 5.80 -22.93
CA ALA A 63 -10.69 4.57 -23.25
C ALA A 63 -11.26 3.37 -22.48
N ASP A 64 -11.05 2.17 -23.01
CA ASP A 64 -11.31 0.90 -22.34
C ASP A 64 -10.04 0.44 -21.61
N VAL A 65 -10.11 0.29 -20.29
CA VAL A 65 -9.03 -0.27 -19.48
C VAL A 65 -9.30 -1.75 -19.24
N GLU A 66 -8.36 -2.61 -19.61
CA GLU A 66 -8.38 -4.05 -19.32
C GLU A 66 -7.49 -4.36 -18.11
N LEU A 67 -8.06 -5.01 -17.10
CA LEU A 67 -7.36 -5.40 -15.87
C LEU A 67 -6.95 -6.87 -15.91
N PHE A 68 -5.72 -7.13 -15.51
CA PHE A 68 -5.14 -8.47 -15.40
C PHE A 68 -4.79 -8.76 -13.94
N VAL A 69 -5.19 -9.93 -13.44
CA VAL A 69 -4.88 -10.40 -12.09
C VAL A 69 -4.30 -11.80 -12.18
N ASN A 70 -3.10 -11.98 -11.65
CA ASN A 70 -2.35 -13.25 -11.67
C ASN A 70 -2.11 -13.80 -13.10
N GLY A 71 -2.09 -12.93 -14.11
CA GLY A 71 -1.83 -13.26 -15.51
C GLY A 71 -3.04 -13.04 -16.43
N PRO A 72 -4.17 -13.74 -16.24
CA PRO A 72 -5.38 -13.58 -17.07
C PRO A 72 -6.06 -12.22 -16.92
N SER A 73 -6.75 -11.80 -17.98
CA SER A 73 -7.72 -10.69 -17.93
C SER A 73 -8.90 -11.07 -17.04
N VAL A 74 -9.32 -10.13 -16.18
CA VAL A 74 -10.45 -10.31 -15.26
C VAL A 74 -11.61 -9.37 -15.55
N GLY A 75 -11.43 -8.42 -16.46
CA GLY A 75 -12.49 -7.50 -16.88
C GLY A 75 -11.98 -6.27 -17.61
N VAL A 76 -12.94 -5.52 -18.16
CA VAL A 76 -12.72 -4.24 -18.82
C VAL A 76 -13.60 -3.18 -18.15
N ALA A 77 -13.07 -1.98 -17.95
CA ALA A 77 -13.78 -0.82 -17.42
C ALA A 77 -13.60 0.37 -18.36
N ILE A 78 -14.69 1.07 -18.66
CA ILE A 78 -14.66 2.32 -19.41
C ILE A 78 -14.17 3.44 -18.49
N VAL A 79 -13.22 4.24 -18.97
CA VAL A 79 -12.72 5.41 -18.26
C VAL A 79 -13.74 6.54 -18.38
N ASP A 80 -14.12 7.13 -17.25
CA ASP A 80 -15.09 8.22 -17.22
C ASP A 80 -14.55 9.53 -17.82
N SER A 81 -15.40 10.55 -17.92
CA SER A 81 -15.05 11.85 -18.51
C SER A 81 -13.97 12.62 -17.74
N VAL A 82 -13.68 12.24 -16.50
CA VAL A 82 -12.61 12.84 -15.67
C VAL A 82 -11.35 11.97 -15.61
N GLY A 83 -11.31 10.88 -16.38
CA GLY A 83 -10.14 10.02 -16.52
C GLY A 83 -10.07 8.90 -15.50
N ILE A 84 -11.14 8.62 -14.73
CA ILE A 84 -11.15 7.58 -13.69
C ILE A 84 -11.74 6.29 -14.24
N PHE A 85 -11.07 5.17 -13.99
CA PHE A 85 -11.64 3.84 -14.14
C PHE A 85 -11.80 3.16 -12.77
N THR A 86 -12.80 2.30 -12.64
CA THR A 86 -13.08 1.55 -11.42
C THR A 86 -13.44 0.10 -11.75
N PHE A 87 -12.77 -0.83 -11.08
CA PHE A 87 -13.13 -2.24 -11.04
C PHE A 87 -13.64 -2.59 -9.65
N THR A 88 -14.79 -3.25 -9.57
CA THR A 88 -15.39 -3.74 -8.32
C THR A 88 -15.31 -5.25 -8.24
N ASP A 89 -15.40 -5.79 -7.02
CA ASP A 89 -15.45 -7.24 -6.77
C ASP A 89 -14.24 -8.03 -7.30
N ILE A 90 -13.07 -7.39 -7.42
CA ILE A 90 -11.85 -8.08 -7.88
C ILE A 90 -11.41 -9.09 -6.83
N LYS A 91 -11.54 -10.37 -7.18
CA LYS A 91 -11.29 -11.50 -6.29
C LYS A 91 -9.79 -11.80 -6.21
N LEU A 92 -9.29 -11.87 -4.98
CA LEU A 92 -7.92 -12.24 -4.66
C LEU A 92 -7.83 -13.71 -4.23
N ILE A 93 -6.67 -14.33 -4.47
CA ILE A 93 -6.30 -15.63 -3.92
C ILE A 93 -5.41 -15.45 -2.69
N LYS A 94 -5.47 -16.39 -1.73
CA LYS A 94 -4.67 -16.30 -0.50
C LYS A 94 -3.18 -16.14 -0.85
N GLY A 95 -2.50 -15.21 -0.19
CA GLY A 95 -1.11 -14.86 -0.48
C GLY A 95 -1.01 -13.73 -1.52
N ASN A 96 0.08 -13.70 -2.27
CA ASN A 96 0.37 -12.61 -3.20
C ASN A 96 -0.45 -12.70 -4.49
N ASN A 97 -0.99 -11.55 -4.91
CA ASN A 97 -1.72 -11.35 -6.15
C ASN A 97 -1.03 -10.26 -6.97
N THR A 98 -0.67 -10.55 -8.22
CA THR A 98 -0.07 -9.55 -9.12
C THR A 98 -1.14 -8.91 -9.99
N ILE A 99 -1.12 -7.59 -10.10
CA ILE A 99 -2.06 -6.85 -10.96
C ILE A 99 -1.35 -5.94 -11.93
N PHE A 100 -1.91 -5.78 -13.14
CA PHE A 100 -1.53 -4.74 -14.10
C PHE A 100 -2.70 -4.44 -15.05
N ALA A 101 -2.62 -3.35 -15.80
CA ALA A 101 -3.64 -2.97 -16.77
C ALA A 101 -3.05 -2.46 -18.09
N LYS A 102 -3.90 -2.39 -19.11
CA LYS A 102 -3.67 -1.73 -20.41
C LYS A 102 -4.91 -0.92 -20.80
N ALA A 103 -4.73 0.16 -21.54
CA ALA A 103 -5.82 0.95 -22.11
C ALA A 103 -5.91 0.76 -23.62
N THR A 104 -7.12 0.83 -24.16
CA THR A 104 -7.41 0.86 -25.60
C THR A 104 -8.30 2.06 -25.90
N ASP A 105 -7.90 2.92 -26.83
CA ASP A 105 -8.70 4.08 -27.23
C ASP A 105 -9.86 3.70 -28.19
N SER A 106 -10.63 4.69 -28.63
CA SER A 106 -11.75 4.49 -29.58
C SER A 106 -11.33 4.03 -30.97
N ASP A 107 -10.07 4.25 -31.34
CA ASP A 107 -9.50 3.92 -32.64
C ASP A 107 -8.73 2.58 -32.59
N ASN A 108 -8.76 1.89 -31.45
CA ASN A 108 -8.12 0.60 -31.14
C ASN A 108 -6.59 0.65 -30.98
N ASN A 109 -6.01 1.81 -30.67
CA ASN A 109 -4.61 1.87 -30.26
C ASN A 109 -4.50 1.43 -28.79
N VAL A 110 -3.53 0.54 -28.52
CA VAL A 110 -3.34 -0.08 -27.20
C VAL A 110 -2.11 0.53 -26.52
N SER A 111 -2.25 0.89 -25.25
CA SER A 111 -1.18 1.44 -24.43
C SER A 111 -0.07 0.42 -24.12
N ASP A 112 1.06 0.94 -23.63
CA ASP A 112 1.99 0.14 -22.86
C ASP A 112 1.33 -0.44 -21.60
N LYS A 113 1.96 -1.48 -21.04
CA LYS A 113 1.54 -2.09 -19.78
C LYS A 113 1.80 -1.14 -18.60
N SER A 114 0.86 -1.04 -17.67
CA SER A 114 1.04 -0.32 -16.40
C SER A 114 2.18 -0.90 -15.53
N GLU A 115 2.53 -0.21 -14.45
CA GLU A 115 3.30 -0.84 -13.37
C GLU A 115 2.58 -2.11 -12.88
N THR A 116 3.36 -3.14 -12.55
CA THR A 116 2.82 -4.36 -11.92
C THR A 116 2.88 -4.21 -10.41
N LEU A 117 1.72 -4.23 -9.76
CA LEU A 117 1.61 -4.14 -8.31
C LEU A 117 1.35 -5.53 -7.70
N SER A 118 1.73 -5.72 -6.44
CA SER A 118 1.49 -6.95 -5.68
C SER A 118 0.63 -6.66 -4.46
N ILE A 119 -0.40 -7.48 -4.23
CA ILE A 119 -1.31 -7.39 -3.10
C ILE A 119 -1.25 -8.70 -2.31
N ALA A 120 -0.89 -8.64 -1.03
CA ALA A 120 -0.97 -9.80 -0.14
C ALA A 120 -2.38 -9.91 0.45
N TYR A 121 -3.13 -10.94 0.07
CA TYR A 121 -4.40 -11.26 0.72
C TYR A 121 -4.17 -12.23 1.88
N ASP A 122 -4.47 -11.77 3.09
CA ASP A 122 -4.30 -12.52 4.33
C ASP A 122 -5.46 -12.27 5.31
N LYS A 123 -6.06 -13.36 5.82
CA LYS A 123 -7.14 -13.35 6.83
C LYS A 123 -6.72 -13.94 8.18
N ASP A 124 -5.47 -14.39 8.30
CA ASP A 124 -5.00 -15.05 9.51
C ASP A 124 -4.45 -14.01 10.47
N ALA A 125 -4.97 -13.97 11.70
CA ALA A 125 -4.42 -13.11 12.72
C ALA A 125 -3.00 -13.55 13.13
N PRO A 126 -2.11 -12.59 13.46
CA PRO A 126 -0.79 -12.92 13.95
C PRO A 126 -0.87 -13.69 15.27
N LYS A 127 0.13 -14.51 15.54
CA LYS A 127 0.32 -15.24 16.81
C LYS A 127 1.34 -14.49 17.65
N ILE A 128 1.02 -14.34 18.93
CA ILE A 128 1.90 -13.69 19.93
C ILE A 128 2.40 -14.78 20.89
N ASP A 129 3.72 -14.91 21.00
CA ASP A 129 4.38 -15.70 22.04
C ASP A 129 5.00 -14.75 23.07
N ILE A 130 4.45 -14.74 24.28
CA ILE A 130 4.92 -13.89 25.36
C ILE A 130 6.08 -14.61 26.03
N ILE A 131 7.30 -14.08 25.92
CA ILE A 131 8.50 -14.71 26.49
C ILE A 131 8.64 -14.36 27.97
N SER A 132 8.48 -13.09 28.33
CA SER A 132 8.56 -12.63 29.71
C SER A 132 7.91 -11.24 29.85
N PRO A 133 7.31 -10.91 30.99
CA PRO A 133 6.97 -11.83 32.08
C PRO A 133 5.83 -12.78 31.69
N LYS A 134 5.68 -13.88 32.42
CA LYS A 134 4.57 -14.83 32.29
C LYS A 134 3.43 -14.41 33.21
N SER A 135 2.22 -14.89 32.89
CA SER A 135 1.05 -14.62 33.73
C SER A 135 1.24 -15.19 35.13
N GLY A 136 0.97 -14.38 36.15
CA GLY A 136 1.14 -14.72 37.57
C GLY A 136 2.54 -14.40 38.14
N ASP A 137 3.48 -13.94 37.31
CA ASP A 137 4.81 -13.58 37.80
C ASP A 137 4.74 -12.44 38.83
N THR A 138 5.55 -12.55 39.88
CA THR A 138 5.82 -11.45 40.81
C THR A 138 7.16 -10.81 40.43
N ILE A 139 7.13 -9.52 40.07
CA ILE A 139 8.31 -8.77 39.66
C ILE A 139 8.67 -7.76 40.74
N ARG A 140 9.92 -7.81 41.21
CA ARG A 140 10.45 -6.93 42.26
C ARG A 140 11.50 -6.00 41.68
N ASN A 141 11.23 -4.69 41.68
CA ASN A 141 12.15 -3.69 41.13
C ASN A 141 11.99 -2.33 41.83
N LEU A 142 13.02 -1.48 41.78
CA LEU A 142 13.04 -0.16 42.42
C LEU A 142 12.38 0.93 41.57
N ASN A 143 12.40 0.80 40.24
CA ASN A 143 12.16 1.89 39.30
C ASN A 143 10.74 1.92 38.67
N GLN A 144 9.79 1.16 39.20
CA GLN A 144 8.41 1.06 38.68
C GLN A 144 8.35 0.67 37.19
N ARG A 145 9.28 -0.18 36.75
CA ARG A 145 9.33 -0.64 35.36
C ARG A 145 9.46 -2.15 35.27
N ILE A 146 8.80 -2.68 34.24
CA ILE A 146 8.96 -4.05 33.77
C ILE A 146 9.43 -4.01 32.32
N ILE A 147 10.05 -5.10 31.88
CA ILE A 147 10.41 -5.30 30.49
C ILE A 147 9.54 -6.43 29.96
N VAL A 148 8.66 -6.12 29.01
CA VAL A 148 7.86 -7.11 28.31
C VAL A 148 8.59 -7.52 27.05
N LYS A 149 8.82 -8.83 26.89
CA LYS A 149 9.48 -9.47 25.76
C LYS A 149 8.55 -10.51 25.17
N GLY A 150 8.53 -10.58 23.85
CA GLY A 150 7.80 -11.62 23.15
C GLY A 150 8.26 -11.76 21.71
N LYS A 151 7.54 -12.59 20.96
CA LYS A 151 7.78 -12.83 19.55
C LYS A 151 6.45 -12.93 18.82
N VAL A 152 6.41 -12.42 17.59
CA VAL A 152 5.31 -12.67 16.65
C VAL A 152 5.75 -13.66 15.57
N ASN A 153 4.80 -14.39 14.98
CA ASN A 153 5.10 -15.36 13.89
C ASN A 153 5.34 -14.69 12.53
N GLU A 154 4.93 -13.43 12.38
CA GLU A 154 5.02 -12.67 11.15
C GLU A 154 5.25 -11.18 11.42
N LYS A 155 5.49 -10.39 10.37
CA LYS A 155 5.67 -8.94 10.52
C LYS A 155 4.39 -8.34 11.10
N SER A 156 4.49 -7.61 12.20
CA SER A 156 3.33 -6.97 12.83
C SER A 156 3.74 -5.68 13.53
N VAL A 157 2.79 -4.76 13.67
CA VAL A 157 2.86 -3.67 14.65
C VAL A 157 2.38 -4.22 15.99
N VAL A 158 3.22 -4.15 17.02
CA VAL A 158 2.88 -4.62 18.37
C VAL A 158 2.67 -3.43 19.30
N ARG A 159 1.56 -3.39 20.03
CA ARG A 159 1.23 -2.41 21.06
C ARG A 159 1.09 -3.10 22.41
N ILE A 160 1.70 -2.55 23.45
CA ILE A 160 1.63 -3.03 24.84
C ILE A 160 1.10 -1.90 25.71
N ASN A 161 -0.09 -2.06 26.29
CA ASN A 161 -0.82 -1.01 27.01
C ASN A 161 -0.82 0.33 26.24
N GLU A 162 -1.28 0.30 25.00
CA GLU A 162 -1.33 1.46 24.07
C GLU A 162 0.02 2.04 23.60
N ARG A 163 1.15 1.46 24.01
CA ARG A 163 2.48 1.90 23.56
C ARG A 163 3.03 0.96 22.50
N THR A 164 3.48 1.51 21.37
CA THR A 164 4.10 0.71 20.31
C THR A 164 5.44 0.13 20.78
N ALA A 165 5.60 -1.18 20.68
CA ALA A 165 6.85 -1.88 20.88
C ALA A 165 7.63 -1.98 19.56
N ILE A 166 8.95 -1.93 19.64
CA ILE A 166 9.80 -2.13 18.46
C ILE A 166 9.88 -3.64 18.19
N VAL A 167 9.42 -4.06 17.02
CA VAL A 167 9.59 -5.41 16.50
C VAL A 167 10.88 -5.46 15.67
N LYS A 168 11.81 -6.34 16.06
CA LYS A 168 13.09 -6.53 15.38
C LYS A 168 12.92 -7.40 14.12
N PRO A 169 13.93 -7.44 13.22
CA PRO A 169 13.88 -8.29 12.02
C PRO A 169 13.70 -9.80 12.31
N ASP A 170 14.08 -10.28 13.49
CA ASP A 170 13.86 -11.66 13.93
C ASP A 170 12.46 -11.91 14.53
N LEU A 171 11.58 -10.91 14.42
CA LEU A 171 10.19 -10.87 14.90
C LEU A 171 10.05 -10.86 16.43
N THR A 172 11.14 -10.67 17.17
CA THR A 172 11.07 -10.44 18.61
C THR A 172 10.70 -8.98 18.90
N PHE A 173 9.98 -8.75 19.98
CA PHE A 173 9.66 -7.42 20.46
C PHE A 173 10.03 -7.27 21.94
N GLU A 174 10.36 -6.04 22.31
CA GLU A 174 10.66 -5.68 23.69
C GLU A 174 10.16 -4.27 23.97
N LEU A 175 9.58 -4.06 25.16
CA LEU A 175 9.20 -2.74 25.64
C LEU A 175 9.41 -2.61 27.15
N SER A 176 10.05 -1.53 27.57
CA SER A 176 10.03 -1.10 28.97
C SER A 176 8.75 -0.34 29.27
N LEU A 177 7.94 -0.90 30.16
CA LEU A 177 6.64 -0.38 30.56
C LEU A 177 6.69 0.11 32.01
N GLY A 178 6.15 1.30 32.26
CA GLY A 178 5.92 1.81 33.60
C GLY A 178 4.71 1.11 34.22
N VAL A 179 4.83 0.70 35.49
CA VAL A 179 3.78 -0.02 36.21
C VAL A 179 3.65 0.49 37.65
N GLU A 180 2.46 0.36 38.22
CA GLU A 180 2.22 0.66 39.63
C GLU A 180 2.41 -0.57 40.52
N GLU A 181 2.54 -0.34 41.82
CA GLU A 181 2.59 -1.42 42.80
C GLU A 181 1.27 -2.19 42.90
N GLY A 182 1.36 -3.51 43.10
CA GLY A 182 0.23 -4.42 43.15
C GLY A 182 -0.01 -5.16 41.83
N ASN A 183 -1.25 -5.61 41.63
CA ASN A 183 -1.62 -6.40 40.45
C ASN A 183 -1.78 -5.51 39.22
N GLN A 184 -1.08 -5.85 38.14
CA GLN A 184 -1.09 -5.11 36.90
C GLN A 184 -1.54 -6.03 35.77
N GLN A 185 -2.52 -5.59 34.99
CA GLN A 185 -2.93 -6.26 33.77
C GLN A 185 -2.18 -5.65 32.59
N ILE A 186 -1.55 -6.51 31.80
CA ILE A 186 -0.82 -6.12 30.59
C ILE A 186 -1.59 -6.64 29.38
N LYS A 187 -1.90 -5.74 28.46
CA LYS A 187 -2.57 -6.01 27.19
C LYS A 187 -1.59 -5.83 26.05
N ILE A 188 -1.50 -6.84 25.19
CA ILE A 188 -0.68 -6.84 23.98
C ILE A 188 -1.62 -7.00 22.78
N ILE A 189 -1.52 -6.09 21.81
CA ILE A 189 -2.18 -6.22 20.51
C ILE A 189 -1.10 -6.31 19.44
N ALA A 190 -1.16 -7.33 18.59
CA ALA A 190 -0.39 -7.41 17.35
C ALA A 190 -1.33 -7.18 16.16
N THR A 191 -0.90 -6.39 15.19
CA THR A 191 -1.62 -6.12 13.93
C THR A 191 -0.69 -6.38 12.76
N ASP A 192 -1.06 -7.28 11.85
CA ASP A 192 -0.28 -7.58 10.65
C ASP A 192 -0.45 -6.49 9.56
N PRO A 193 0.22 -6.59 8.39
CA PRO A 193 0.08 -5.62 7.31
C PRO A 193 -1.29 -5.64 6.61
N ALA A 194 -2.00 -6.77 6.65
CA ALA A 194 -3.32 -6.93 6.06
C ALA A 194 -4.45 -6.34 6.94
N GLY A 195 -4.13 -6.03 8.20
CA GLY A 195 -5.04 -5.48 9.19
C GLY A 195 -5.56 -6.50 10.20
N ASN A 196 -5.18 -7.78 10.12
CA ASN A 196 -5.64 -8.78 11.07
C ASN A 196 -5.00 -8.53 12.44
N GLN A 197 -5.80 -8.74 13.50
CA GLN A 197 -5.39 -8.43 14.87
C GLN A 197 -5.45 -9.64 15.78
N LYS A 198 -4.48 -9.72 16.69
CA LYS A 198 -4.54 -10.60 17.85
C LYS A 198 -4.33 -9.80 19.12
N GLU A 199 -5.20 -10.02 20.10
CA GLU A 199 -5.10 -9.48 21.44
C GLU A 199 -4.76 -10.60 22.42
N GLU A 200 -3.83 -10.35 23.32
CA GLU A 200 -3.48 -11.20 24.45
C GLU A 200 -3.42 -10.34 25.72
N THR A 201 -3.89 -10.89 26.83
CA THR A 201 -3.82 -10.23 28.14
C THR A 201 -3.26 -11.18 29.19
N PHE A 202 -2.46 -10.65 30.10
CA PHE A 202 -1.96 -11.41 31.24
C PHE A 202 -1.78 -10.48 32.45
N SER A 203 -1.72 -11.08 33.64
CA SER A 203 -1.56 -10.33 34.89
C SER A 203 -0.22 -10.64 35.54
N ILE A 204 0.37 -9.65 36.18
CA ILE A 204 1.55 -9.80 37.05
C ILE A 204 1.29 -9.09 38.38
N THR A 205 2.10 -9.39 39.37
CA THR A 205 2.17 -8.59 40.61
C THR A 205 3.49 -7.84 40.63
N TYR A 206 3.44 -6.51 40.60
CA TYR A 206 4.63 -5.68 40.81
C TYR A 206 4.78 -5.34 42.28
N VAL A 207 5.99 -5.49 42.82
CA VAL A 207 6.32 -5.07 44.18
C VAL A 207 7.51 -4.13 44.12
N LYS A 208 7.39 -2.96 44.74
CA LYS A 208 8.50 -2.03 44.79
C LYS A 208 9.56 -2.55 45.76
N SER A 209 10.76 -2.82 45.25
CA SER A 209 11.89 -3.13 46.12
C SER A 209 12.29 -1.88 46.91
N SER A 210 12.83 -2.08 48.11
CA SER A 210 13.38 -1.02 48.96
C SER A 210 14.88 -0.83 48.72
#